data_AF-A0A945HTC4-F1
#
_entry.id   AF-A0A945HTC4-F1
#
_cell.length_a   1.000
_cell.length_b   1.000
_cell.length_c   1.000
_cell.angle_alpha   90.00
_cell.angle_beta   90.00
_cell.angle_gamma   90.00
#
_symmetry.space_group_name_H-M   'P 1'
#
loop_
_entity.id
_entity.type
_entity.pdbx_description
1 polymer ?
#
loop_
_entity_poly.entity_id
_entity_poly.type
_entity_poly.pdbx_seq_one_letter_code
_entity_poly.pdbx_strand_id
1 'polypeptide(L)' 'YTRIRTKVKNGLAVVAIERGASGGSYFTIPPQVQLEIANRKKITIDEHSGRILVDATLAEEEKAKMDSLFS' A
#
# COMPACT_ATOMS: atom_id res chain seq x y z
N TYR A 1 -5.78 0.03 -11.26
CA TYR A 1 -4.37 0.46 -11.19
C TYR A 1 -4.09 1.72 -12.02
N THR A 2 -4.16 1.66 -13.36
CA THR A 2 -3.75 2.77 -14.26
C THR A 2 -4.43 4.10 -13.95
N ARG A 3 -5.74 4.07 -13.67
CA ARG A 3 -6.51 5.26 -13.27
C ARG A 3 -6.01 5.92 -11.97
N ILE A 4 -5.56 5.12 -11.00
CA ILE A 4 -5.04 5.65 -9.73
C ILE A 4 -3.66 6.24 -9.98
N ARG A 5 -2.82 5.52 -10.73
CA ARG A 5 -1.45 5.94 -11.09
C ARG A 5 -1.41 7.29 -11.81
N THR A 6 -2.35 7.55 -12.72
CA THR A 6 -2.44 8.81 -13.45
C THR A 6 -3.04 9.95 -12.62
N LYS A 7 -3.88 9.64 -11.63
CA LYS A 7 -4.53 10.63 -10.76
C LYS A 7 -3.59 11.19 -9.69
N VAL A 8 -2.68 10.36 -9.16
CA VAL A 8 -1.79 10.74 -8.05
C VAL A 8 -0.48 11.36 -8.57
N LYS A 9 -0.10 12.51 -8.01
CA LYS A 9 1.05 13.31 -8.49
C LYS A 9 2.40 12.57 -8.49
N ASN A 10 2.57 11.60 -7.59
CA ASN A 10 3.80 10.81 -7.46
C ASN A 10 3.77 9.48 -8.23
N GLY A 11 2.69 9.17 -8.95
CA GLY A 11 2.55 7.92 -9.70
C GLY A 11 2.49 6.65 -8.84
N LEU A 12 2.33 6.75 -7.52
CA LEU A 12 2.24 5.60 -6.62
C LEU A 12 0.79 5.15 -6.47
N ALA A 13 0.40 4.10 -7.20
CA ALA A 13 -0.96 3.55 -7.15
C ALA A 13 -1.18 2.51 -6.06
N VAL A 14 -0.11 1.83 -5.63
CA VAL A 14 -0.10 0.80 -4.59
C VAL A 14 0.96 1.19 -3.59
N VAL A 15 0.60 1.22 -2.30
CA VAL A 15 1.48 1.67 -1.23
C VAL A 15 1.26 0.80 0.01
N ALA A 16 2.34 0.52 0.74
CA ALA A 16 2.26 -0.23 1.98
C ALA A 16 1.82 0.67 3.15
N ILE A 17 1.30 0.06 4.22
CA ILE A 17 1.16 0.74 5.50
C ILE A 17 2.54 0.81 6.17
N GLU A 18 2.97 2.00 6.55
CA GLU A 18 4.21 2.22 7.30
C GLU A 18 3.89 2.88 8.63
N ARG A 19 4.19 2.20 9.75
CA ARG A 19 3.97 2.71 11.12
C ARG A 19 2.54 3.18 11.38
N GLY A 20 1.57 2.48 10.79
CA GLY A 20 0.14 2.82 10.91
C GLY A 20 -0.32 3.96 10.00
N ALA A 21 0.49 4.40 9.04
CA ALA A 21 0.13 5.42 8.06
C ALA A 21 0.28 4.93 6.61
N SER A 22 -0.45 5.57 5.69
CA SER A 22 -0.39 5.26 4.25
C SER A 22 0.91 5.76 3.62
N GLY A 23 1.63 4.86 2.94
CA GLY A 23 2.85 5.19 2.20
C GLY A 23 2.62 6.33 1.19
N GLY A 24 3.23 7.48 1.47
CA GLY A 24 3.24 8.66 0.61
C GLY A 24 2.03 9.59 0.68
N SER A 25 0.96 9.30 1.43
CA SER A 25 0.00 10.33 1.87
C SER A 25 0.17 10.65 3.36
N TYR A 26 0.85 9.76 4.10
CA TYR A 26 1.14 9.86 5.53
C TYR A 26 -0.09 10.05 6.40
N PHE A 27 -1.25 9.66 5.89
CA PHE A 27 -2.49 9.66 6.63
C PHE A 27 -2.52 8.48 7.60
N THR A 28 -2.89 8.72 8.86
CA THR A 28 -3.01 7.70 9.90
C THR A 28 -4.20 6.79 9.62
N ILE A 29 -3.93 5.50 9.45
CA ILE A 29 -4.95 4.50 9.17
C ILE A 29 -5.50 3.98 10.52
N PRO A 30 -6.82 3.93 10.72
CA PRO A 30 -7.39 3.37 11.94
C PRO A 30 -6.97 1.91 12.17
N PRO A 31 -6.80 1.46 13.42
CA PRO A 31 -6.31 0.11 13.74
C PRO A 31 -7.20 -1.00 13.17
N GLN A 32 -8.51 -0.78 13.08
CA GLN A 32 -9.45 -1.73 12.48
C GLN A 32 -9.11 -2.01 11.00
N VAL A 33 -8.81 -0.96 10.25
CA VAL A 33 -8.47 -1.05 8.82
C VAL A 33 -7.08 -1.67 8.63
N GLN A 34 -6.14 -1.38 9.54
CA GLN A 34 -4.83 -2.04 9.55
C GLN A 34 -4.98 -3.55 9.71
N LEU A 35 -5.85 -4.00 10.62
CA LEU A 35 -6.13 -5.43 10.82
C LEU A 35 -6.77 -6.06 9.58
N GLU A 36 -7.69 -5.36 8.90
CA GLU A 36 -8.27 -5.86 7.65
C GLU A 36 -7.24 -6.03 6.54
N ILE A 37 -6.29 -5.10 6.43
CA ILE A 37 -5.18 -5.15 5.47
C ILE A 37 -4.21 -6.28 5.82
N ALA A 38 -3.84 -6.42 7.10
CA ALA A 38 -2.98 -7.49 7.59
C ALA A 38 -3.59 -8.88 7.37
N ASN A 39 -4.92 -9.00 7.41
CA ASN A 39 -5.60 -10.25 7.07
C ASN A 39 -5.50 -10.64 5.58
N ARG A 40 -5.09 -9.71 4.69
CA ARG A 40 -4.92 -9.92 3.25
C ARG A 40 -6.15 -10.54 2.55
N LYS A 41 -7.36 -10.38 3.11
CA LYS A 41 -8.61 -10.99 2.62
C LYS A 41 -9.30 -10.19 1.52
N LYS A 42 -9.09 -8.87 1.48
CA LYS A 42 -9.69 -7.96 0.50
C LYS A 42 -8.71 -6.86 0.12
N ILE A 43 -8.92 -6.27 -1.06
CA ILE A 43 -8.20 -5.08 -1.48
C ILE A 43 -8.78 -3.88 -0.73
N THR A 44 -7.95 -3.17 0.02
CA THR A 44 -8.34 -1.97 0.75
C THR A 44 -7.79 -0.73 0.04
N ILE A 45 -8.59 0.33 0.01
CA ILE A 45 -8.24 1.60 -0.65
C ILE A 45 -8.21 2.67 0.42
N ASP A 46 -7.19 3.53 0.38
CA ASP A 46 -7.11 4.73 1.21
C ASP A 46 -8.18 5.73 0.75
N GLU A 47 -9.11 6.10 1.63
CA GLU A 47 -10.20 7.03 1.31
C GLU A 47 -9.69 8.44 1.00
N HIS A 48 -8.53 8.82 1.54
CA HIS A 48 -7.98 10.16 1.37
C HIS A 48 -7.21 10.29 0.05
N SER A 49 -6.39 9.29 -0.30
CA SER A 49 -5.56 9.34 -1.50
C SER A 49 -6.11 8.53 -2.69
N GLY A 50 -7.04 7.62 -2.45
CA GLY A 50 -7.53 6.64 -3.42
C GLY A 50 -6.52 5.58 -3.81
N ARG A 51 -5.40 5.46 -3.07
CA ARG A 51 -4.35 4.47 -3.32
C ARG A 51 -4.74 3.10 -2.77
N ILE A 52 -4.23 2.05 -3.40
CA ILE A 52 -4.40 0.69 -2.90
C ILE A 52 -3.42 0.49 -1.75
N LEU A 53 -3.94 0.06 -0.60
CA LEU A 53 -3.14 -0.23 0.59
C LEU A 53 -2.81 -1.72 0.64
N VAL A 54 -1.54 -2.02 0.92
CA VAL A 54 -1.05 -3.39 1.12
C VAL A 54 -0.37 -3.52 2.48
N ASP A 55 -0.33 -4.76 2.96
CA ASP A 55 0.38 -5.11 4.18
C ASP A 55 1.89 -4.85 4.04
N ALA A 56 2.52 -4.39 5.12
CA ALA A 56 3.94 -4.01 5.13
C ALA A 56 4.85 -5.22 4.86
N THR A 57 4.58 -6.32 5.56
CA THR A 57 5.35 -7.56 5.44
C THR A 57 5.26 -8.11 4.02
N LEU A 58 4.07 -8.07 3.40
CA LEU A 58 3.89 -8.48 2.01
C LEU A 58 4.73 -7.61 1.06
N ALA A 59 4.73 -6.30 1.26
CA ALA A 59 5.49 -5.39 0.41
C ALA A 59 7.01 -5.65 0.51
N GLU A 60 7.52 -5.95 1.70
CA GLU A 60 8.91 -6.34 1.91
C GLU A 60 9.25 -7.69 1.26
N GLU A 61 8.38 -8.70 1.42
CA GLU A 61 8.52 -10.02 0.78
C GLU A 61 8.61 -9.88 -0.75
N GLU A 62 7.71 -9.13 -1.37
CA GLU A 62 7.70 -8.92 -2.81
C GLU A 62 8.88 -8.09 -3.28
N LYS A 63 9.30 -7.08 -2.52
CA LYS A 63 10.50 -6.31 -2.83
C LYS A 63 11.75 -7.20 -2.84
N ALA A 64 11.94 -8.04 -1.83
CA ALA A 64 13.08 -8.96 -1.77
C ALA A 64 13.09 -9.96 -2.94
N LYS A 65 11.92 -10.49 -3.33
CA LYS A 65 11.79 -11.34 -4.51
C LYS A 65 12.18 -10.59 -5.78
N MET A 66 11.66 -9.37 -5.97
CA MET A 66 11.98 -8.54 -7.13
C MET A 66 13.47 -8.24 -7.20
N ASP A 67 14.08 -7.82 -6.09
CA ASP A 67 15.52 -7.52 -6.03
C ASP A 67 16.37 -8.77 -6.42
N SER A 68 15.92 -9.97 -6.05
CA SER A 68 16.58 -11.23 -6.43
C SER A 68 16.41 -11.61 -7.90
N LEU A 69 15.31 -11.16 -8.53
CA LEU A 69 14.98 -11.42 -9.94
C LEU A 69 15.68 -10.44 -10.90
N PHE A 70 16.05 -9.25 -10.41
CA PHE A 70 16.69 -8.20 -11.20
C PHE A 70 18.19 -8.03 -10.89
N SER A 71 18.76 -8.88 -10.04
CA SER A 71 20.21 -9.00 -9.80
C SER A 71 20.84 -10.07 -10.70
#